data_AF-A0A6B1GUD4-F1
#
_entry.id   AF-A0A6B1GUD4-F1
#
_cell.length_a   1.000
_cell.length_b   1.000
_cell.length_c   1.000
_cell.angle_alpha   90.00
_cell.angle_beta   90.00
_cell.angle_gamma   90.00
#
_symmetry.space_group_name_H-M   'P 1'
#
loop_
_entity.id
_entity.type
_entity.pdbx_description
1 polymer ?
#
loop_
_entity_poly.entity_id
_entity_poly.type
_entity_poly.pdbx_seq_one_letter_code
_entity_poly.pdbx_strand_id
1 'polypeptide(L)'
;MNMVVAFDIETIPDTDGGGLLYDLEGLNQEHAAKAMMAARRTRVPDAMMLPLHQQKVVAISVAVRWDRESFTVKSLGNLESSERDLVAEF
;
A
#
# COMPACT_ATOMS: atom_id res chain seq x y z
N MET A 1 -15.46 28.24 3.39
CA MET A 1 -15.37 26.83 3.81
C MET A 1 -14.04 26.31 3.29
N ASN A 2 -13.28 25.57 4.08
CA ASN A 2 -11.93 25.15 3.68
C ASN A 2 -11.96 23.89 2.82
N MET A 3 -10.95 23.72 1.98
CA MET A 3 -10.69 22.49 1.25
C MET A 3 -10.53 21.31 2.22
N VAL A 4 -11.15 20.18 1.91
CA VAL A 4 -11.01 18.93 2.66
C VAL A 4 -10.63 17.81 1.71
N VAL A 5 -9.59 17.07 2.06
CA VAL A 5 -9.23 15.80 1.41
C VAL A 5 -9.33 14.71 2.46
N ALA A 6 -10.19 13.73 2.23
CA ALA A 6 -10.17 12.45 2.92
C ALA A 6 -9.64 11.40 1.96
N PHE A 7 -8.76 10.52 2.42
CA PHE A 7 -8.16 9.50 1.57
C PHE A 7 -7.98 8.20 2.33
N ASP A 8 -7.86 7.12 1.57
CA ASP A 8 -7.52 5.80 2.09
C ASP A 8 -6.53 5.12 1.14
N ILE A 9 -5.66 4.27 1.69
CA ILE A 9 -4.55 3.63 0.97
C ILE A 9 -4.61 2.13 1.21
N GLU A 10 -4.66 1.37 0.12
CA GLU A 10 -4.61 -0.08 0.16
C GLU A 10 -3.23 -0.58 -0.27
N THR A 11 -2.74 -1.59 0.45
CA THR A 11 -1.38 -2.12 0.25
C THR A 11 -1.35 -3.63 0.19
N ILE A 12 -0.31 -4.15 -0.45
CA ILE A 12 0.07 -5.56 -0.43
C ILE A 12 1.50 -5.70 0.11
N PRO A 13 1.94 -6.92 0.48
CA PRO A 13 3.35 -7.16 0.77
C PRO A 13 4.24 -6.81 -0.43
N ASP A 14 5.27 -6.00 -0.20
CA ASP A 14 6.36 -5.81 -1.17
C ASP A 14 7.25 -7.04 -1.15
N THR A 15 6.91 -8.04 -1.97
CA THR A 15 7.66 -9.30 -2.06
C THR A 15 9.02 -9.13 -2.72
N ASP A 16 9.22 -8.07 -3.51
CA ASP A 16 10.50 -7.81 -4.16
C ASP A 16 11.49 -7.28 -3.11
N GLY A 17 11.12 -6.23 -2.37
CA GLY A 17 11.93 -5.69 -1.27
C GLY A 17 12.05 -6.66 -0.09
N GLY A 18 10.97 -7.35 0.25
CA GLY A 18 10.96 -8.41 1.26
C GLY A 18 11.83 -9.60 0.88
N GLY A 19 11.85 -9.95 -0.41
CA GLY A 19 12.71 -11.01 -0.96
C GLY A 19 14.19 -10.76 -0.65
N LEU A 20 14.63 -9.52 -0.90
CA LEU A 20 16.00 -9.09 -0.63
C LEU A 20 16.30 -8.98 0.88
N LEU A 21 15.33 -8.54 1.69
CA LEU A 21 15.55 -8.32 3.12
C LEU A 21 15.66 -9.63 3.93
N TYR A 22 15.01 -10.69 3.46
CA TYR A 22 14.87 -11.96 4.18
C TYR A 22 15.51 -13.15 3.45
N ASP A 23 16.30 -12.90 2.40
CA ASP A 23 16.94 -13.92 1.57
C ASP A 23 15.93 -14.97 1.03
N LEU A 24 14.79 -14.50 0.51
CA LEU A 24 13.67 -15.35 0.04
C LEU A 24 13.66 -15.55 -1.48
N GLU A 25 14.79 -15.31 -2.14
CA GLU A 25 14.95 -15.46 -3.58
C GLU A 25 14.57 -16.89 -4.03
N GLY A 26 13.80 -16.98 -5.12
CA GLY A 26 13.32 -18.27 -5.65
C GLY A 26 12.00 -18.77 -5.06
N LEU A 27 11.46 -18.11 -4.01
CA LEU A 27 10.07 -18.32 -3.62
C LEU A 27 9.12 -17.58 -4.56
N ASN A 28 7.90 -18.12 -4.71
CA ASN A 28 6.82 -17.36 -5.33
C ASN A 28 6.33 -16.26 -4.37
N GLN A 29 5.59 -15.28 -4.91
CA GLN A 29 5.12 -14.11 -4.16
C GLN A 29 4.28 -14.49 -2.94
N GLU A 30 3.40 -15.49 -3.06
CA GLU A 30 2.54 -15.93 -1.95
C GLU A 30 3.37 -16.49 -0.78
N HIS A 31 4.35 -17.34 -1.08
CA HIS A 31 5.24 -17.92 -0.08
C HIS A 31 6.17 -16.88 0.53
N ALA A 32 6.70 -15.95 -0.28
CA ALA A 32 7.50 -14.83 0.22
C ALA A 32 6.70 -13.96 1.20
N ALA A 33 5.49 -13.55 0.82
CA ALA A 33 4.59 -12.77 1.69
C ALA A 33 4.27 -13.49 3.02
N LYS A 34 4.00 -14.81 2.97
CA LYS A 34 3.78 -15.63 4.17
C LYS A 34 5.01 -15.67 5.06
N ALA A 35 6.20 -15.85 4.49
CA ALA A 35 7.46 -15.86 5.23
C ALA A 35 7.75 -14.50 5.88
N MET A 36 7.55 -13.40 5.16
CA MET A 36 7.68 -12.04 5.70
C MET A 36 6.75 -11.83 6.90
N MET A 37 5.48 -12.22 6.80
CA MET A 37 4.53 -12.08 7.91
C MET A 37 4.90 -12.97 9.10
N ALA A 38 5.38 -14.20 8.85
CA ALA A 38 5.88 -15.08 9.90
C ALA A 38 7.07 -14.44 10.62
N ALA A 39 8.05 -13.90 9.87
CA ALA A 39 9.20 -13.19 10.41
C ALA A 39 8.81 -11.93 11.20
N ARG A 40 7.76 -11.22 10.79
CA ARG A 40 7.21 -10.09 11.55
C ARG A 40 6.63 -10.54 12.88
N ARG A 41 5.89 -11.65 12.91
CA ARG A 41 5.22 -12.18 14.11
C ARG A 41 6.19 -12.73 15.15
N THR A 42 7.41 -13.12 14.78
CA THR A 42 8.44 -13.48 15.77
C THR A 42 8.91 -12.28 16.58
N ARG A 43 8.86 -11.06 16.01
CA ARG A 43 9.28 -9.81 16.66
C ARG A 43 8.12 -9.08 17.34
N VAL A 44 6.95 -9.12 16.71
CA VAL A 44 5.71 -8.50 17.22
C VAL A 44 4.60 -9.54 17.14
N PRO A 45 4.34 -10.24 18.26
CA PRO A 45 3.19 -11.14 18.37
C PRO A 45 1.90 -10.44 17.95
N ASP A 46 1.00 -11.19 17.31
CA ASP A 46 -0.31 -10.71 16.82
C ASP A 46 -0.27 -9.63 15.73
N ALA A 47 0.91 -9.36 15.12
CA ALA A 47 0.99 -8.47 13.99
C ALA A 47 0.08 -8.92 12.83
N MET A 48 -0.83 -8.03 12.46
CA MET A 48 -1.76 -8.21 11.34
C MET A 48 -1.23 -7.62 10.02
N MET A 49 -0.23 -6.73 10.10
CA MET A 49 0.38 -6.07 8.95
C MET A 49 1.90 -6.09 9.02
N LEU A 50 2.53 -5.98 7.85
CA LEU A 50 3.96 -5.78 7.71
C LEU A 50 4.36 -4.35 8.08
N PRO A 51 5.64 -4.07 8.40
CA PRO A 51 6.15 -2.70 8.50
C PRO A 51 5.94 -1.91 7.19
N LEU A 52 5.73 -0.59 7.27
CA LEU A 52 5.41 0.25 6.10
C LEU A 52 6.40 0.11 4.93
N HIS A 53 7.70 -0.03 5.21
CA HIS A 53 8.73 -0.21 4.18
C HIS A 53 8.72 -1.59 3.48
N GLN A 54 7.85 -2.50 3.93
CA GLN A 54 7.62 -3.82 3.31
C GLN A 54 6.20 -3.92 2.73
N GLN A 55 5.52 -2.77 2.61
CA GLN A 55 4.23 -2.65 1.98
C GLN A 55 4.41 -1.95 0.64
N LYS A 56 3.62 -2.36 -0.35
CA LYS A 56 3.53 -1.77 -1.68
C LYS A 56 2.12 -1.22 -1.87
N VAL A 57 2.00 0.06 -2.20
CA VAL A 57 0.72 0.71 -2.48
C VAL A 57 0.15 0.19 -3.80
N VAL A 58 -1.11 -0.22 -3.77
CA VAL A 58 -1.84 -0.73 -4.94
C VAL A 58 -3.09 0.06 -5.27
N ALA A 59 -3.61 0.85 -4.34
CA ALA A 59 -4.68 1.80 -4.61
C ALA A 59 -4.61 2.98 -3.63
N ILE A 60 -4.99 4.16 -4.13
CA ILE A 60 -5.24 5.34 -3.32
C ILE A 60 -6.61 5.88 -3.74
N SER A 61 -7.53 5.99 -2.79
CA SER A 61 -8.83 6.61 -3.02
C SER A 61 -8.89 7.97 -2.33
N VAL A 62 -9.51 8.95 -2.99
CA VAL A 62 -9.66 10.30 -2.47
C VAL A 62 -11.11 10.78 -2.57
N ALA A 63 -11.58 11.43 -1.52
CA ALA A 63 -12.79 12.23 -1.49
C ALA A 63 -12.39 13.68 -1.22
N VAL A 64 -12.54 14.54 -2.23
CA VAL A 64 -12.08 15.92 -2.20
C VAL A 64 -13.27 16.86 -2.26
N ARG A 65 -13.32 17.79 -1.32
CA ARG A 65 -14.21 18.96 -1.37
C ARG A 65 -13.38 20.22 -1.48
N TRP A 66 -13.45 20.91 -2.61
CA TRP A 66 -12.72 22.16 -2.84
C TRP A 66 -13.44 23.37 -2.23
N ASP A 67 -14.76 23.43 -2.38
CA ASP A 67 -15.62 24.50 -1.90
C ASP A 67 -17.01 23.97 -1.50
N ARG A 68 -18.06 24.81 -1.50
CA ARG A 68 -19.42 24.40 -1.12
C ARG A 68 -20.13 23.53 -2.17
N GLU A 69 -19.75 23.66 -3.44
CA GLU A 69 -20.45 23.05 -4.58
C GLU A 69 -19.62 21.95 -5.24
N SER A 70 -18.30 21.96 -5.03
CA SER A 70 -17.35 21.04 -5.65
C SER A 70 -16.98 19.88 -4.71
N PHE A 71 -17.55 18.70 -4.96
CA PHE A 71 -17.19 17.43 -4.29
C PHE A 71 -16.91 16.34 -5.33
N THR A 72 -15.82 15.60 -5.15
CA THR A 72 -15.40 14.53 -6.07
C THR A 72 -14.87 13.33 -5.29
N VAL A 73 -15.21 12.13 -5.74
CA VAL A 73 -14.66 10.86 -5.24
C VAL A 73 -13.99 10.15 -6.41
N LYS A 74 -12.73 9.71 -6.22
CA LYS A 74 -11.91 9.10 -7.27
C LYS A 74 -10.95 8.06 -6.68
N SER A 75 -10.70 6.98 -7.42
CA SER A 75 -9.48 6.18 -7.27
C SER A 75 -8.40 6.78 -8.16
N LEU A 76 -7.22 7.05 -7.60
CA LEU A 76 -6.06 7.51 -8.38
C LEU A 76 -5.55 6.37 -9.27
N GLY A 77 -4.99 6.71 -10.43
CA GLY A 77 -4.52 5.73 -11.41
C GLY A 77 -5.61 4.89 -12.08
N ASN A 78 -5.19 3.74 -12.57
CA ASN A 78 -6.00 2.68 -13.17
C ASN A 78 -5.34 1.31 -12.88
N LEU A 79 -5.88 0.22 -13.44
CA LEU A 79 -5.40 -1.14 -13.19
C LEU A 79 -3.93 -1.38 -13.56
N GLU A 80 -3.36 -0.57 -14.46
CA GLU A 80 -1.98 -0.67 -14.91
C GLU A 80 -1.05 0.32 -14.19
N SER A 81 -1.56 1.14 -13.26
CA SER A 81 -0.76 2.12 -12.53
C SER A 81 0.19 1.44 -11.55
N SER A 82 1.46 1.80 -11.61
CA SER A 82 2.44 1.39 -10.62
C SER A 82 2.26 2.17 -9.31
N GLU A 83 2.86 1.69 -8.21
CA GLU A 83 2.95 2.44 -6.95
C GLU A 83 3.51 3.85 -7.18
N ARG A 84 4.51 4.00 -8.06
CA ARG A 84 5.08 5.30 -8.42
C ARG A 84 4.03 6.22 -9.03
N ASP A 85 3.22 5.71 -9.94
CA ASP A 85 2.19 6.51 -10.61
C ASP A 85 1.12 6.95 -9.62
N LEU A 86 0.67 6.04 -8.75
CA LEU A 86 -0.30 6.33 -7.69
C LEU A 86 0.21 7.41 -6.72
N VAL A 87 1.44 7.26 -6.23
CA VAL A 87 2.06 8.22 -5.30
C VAL A 87 2.34 9.56 -5.96
N ALA A 88 2.68 9.60 -7.25
CA ALA A 88 2.91 10.85 -7.97
C ALA A 88 1.62 11.60 -8.29
N GLU A 89 0.48 10.90 -8.39
CA GLU A 89 -0.82 11.50 -8.64
C GLU A 89 -1.46 12.09 -7.37
N PHE A 90 -1.11 11.57 -6.19
CA PHE A 90 -1.60 12.04 -4.89
C PHE A 90 -0.93 13.35 -4.47
#